data_AF-A0A8X7T7M1-F1
#
_entry.id   AF-A0A8X7T7M1-F1
#
_cell.length_a   1.000
_cell.length_b   1.000
_cell.length_c   1.000
_cell.angle_alpha   90.00
_cell.angle_beta   90.00
_cell.angle_gamma   90.00
#
_symmetry.space_group_name_H-M   'P 1'
#
loop_
_entity.id
_entity.type
_entity.pdbx_description
1 polymer ?
#
loop_
_entity_poly.entity_id
_entity_poly.type
_entity_poly.pdbx_seq_one_letter_code
_entity_poly.pdbx_strand_id
1 'polypeptide(L)'
;MPTMICSFARHFARMSAMTTPIVPSQSELDTLDIGIIGMGDMGRLYARKFAQAGFRHINVCDRPENYEALKAELAEKEPGLTVYKDGHFVSRRSDVIIYSVEAAFLDAVVAQYGPSTKIGAIVSAQTSVKAPEQKAFDAHLPQDVSIISCHSLHGPKVDTTNQPLVLIQYRATDAQLHLFERLFANFKSRYVYLSYEEHDTVTANTQAVTHAAFLSMGTAWRCSNSYPWDNGLYPRGIETVKINLMLRIYSAKWHVYAGLALLNPSARTQVSQYAESATALFKLMIAEDEEALVRRVFEARRVVFGWEEGEEGEGVRPPLSRGESSGFPAPVPPPPPATPAKAGFGDEISGPPPSRPNNHQPILMSDRLLDQFHLTLRRRAREALAEDGGGGDEEEDSTPPGNGAVNGTLLQQAATAAVTTRLSNTSTDGGAKTTTDPPNSHLSLLAIVDSWAHLSIDPYAHLSLAATPLFRLWIGVSEYLFRSPTRLRAACSAAIHMSEFRADDTEFVVAARGWAQAVQFGGGEGGGVGGFELYRWRFEDTARFFKDRFDEANAVGAEMLKVVAVDQQGQGQAVTK
;
A
#
# COMPACT_ATOMS: atom_id res chain seq x y z
N MET A 1 -1.43 21.14 6.55
CA MET A 1 -2.14 21.69 5.36
C MET A 1 -1.29 22.67 4.52
N PRO A 2 -0.43 23.57 5.05
CA PRO A 2 0.44 24.41 4.20
C PRO A 2 1.57 23.63 3.48
N THR A 3 1.91 22.44 3.98
CA THR A 3 3.06 21.64 3.54
C THR A 3 2.82 20.86 2.23
N MET A 4 1.68 20.18 2.07
CA MET A 4 1.40 19.38 0.85
C MET A 4 1.23 20.21 -0.42
N ILE A 5 0.60 21.40 -0.33
CA ILE A 5 0.45 22.32 -1.48
C ILE A 5 1.83 22.83 -1.93
N CYS A 6 2.78 22.96 -0.98
CA CYS A 6 4.14 23.39 -1.26
C CYS A 6 4.94 22.32 -2.02
N SER A 7 4.64 21.02 -1.83
CA SER A 7 5.28 19.90 -2.53
C SER A 7 4.89 19.82 -4.02
N PHE A 8 3.59 19.95 -4.34
CA PHE A 8 3.11 19.97 -5.73
C PHE A 8 3.58 21.20 -6.52
N ALA A 9 3.66 22.37 -5.88
CA ALA A 9 4.21 23.58 -6.51
C ALA A 9 5.72 23.45 -6.80
N ARG A 10 6.49 22.78 -5.91
CA ARG A 10 7.91 22.47 -6.15
C ARG A 10 8.11 21.47 -7.29
N HIS A 11 7.23 20.48 -7.43
CA HIS A 11 7.26 19.51 -8.54
C HIS A 11 7.14 20.18 -9.91
N PHE A 12 6.16 21.10 -10.07
CA PHE A 12 5.94 21.80 -11.35
C PHE A 12 6.96 22.90 -11.64
N ALA A 13 7.39 23.66 -10.62
CA ALA A 13 8.43 24.68 -10.79
C ALA A 13 9.78 24.06 -11.23
N ARG A 14 10.09 22.83 -10.81
CA ARG A 14 11.33 22.11 -11.16
C ARG A 14 11.28 21.43 -12.52
N MET A 15 10.12 20.96 -12.99
CA MET A 15 9.98 20.45 -14.37
C MET A 15 10.13 21.54 -15.44
N SER A 16 9.76 22.79 -15.13
CA SER A 16 9.80 23.89 -16.10
C SER A 16 11.18 24.52 -16.31
N ALA A 17 12.22 24.06 -15.60
CA ALA A 17 13.56 24.66 -15.57
C ALA A 17 14.69 23.77 -16.13
N MET A 18 14.39 22.66 -16.81
CA MET A 18 15.43 21.74 -17.31
C MET A 18 15.74 21.95 -18.81
N THR A 19 16.83 22.68 -19.08
CA THR A 19 17.45 22.80 -20.42
C THR A 19 18.66 21.86 -20.60
N THR A 20 18.87 20.90 -19.70
CA THR A 20 20.03 19.98 -19.71
C THR A 20 19.56 18.53 -19.76
N PRO A 21 20.19 17.63 -20.55
CA PRO A 21 19.81 16.22 -20.56
C PRO A 21 20.00 15.59 -19.19
N ILE A 22 19.00 14.81 -18.75
CA ILE A 22 18.94 14.09 -17.47
C ILE A 22 19.93 12.90 -17.43
N VAL A 23 20.79 12.74 -18.43
CA VAL A 23 21.71 11.61 -18.55
C VAL A 23 23.06 11.98 -17.91
N PRO A 24 23.73 11.06 -17.19
CA PRO A 24 25.06 11.30 -16.67
C PRO A 24 26.05 11.57 -17.82
N SER A 25 26.93 12.54 -17.61
CA SER A 25 28.03 12.84 -18.52
C SER A 25 29.12 11.75 -18.46
N GLN A 26 29.91 11.61 -19.52
CA GLN A 26 31.01 10.64 -19.54
C GLN A 26 32.01 10.86 -18.40
N SER A 27 32.26 12.13 -18.04
CA SER A 27 33.11 12.46 -16.89
C SER A 27 32.53 11.91 -15.59
N GLU A 28 31.22 12.02 -15.35
CA GLU A 28 30.58 11.48 -14.15
C GLU A 28 30.68 9.95 -14.11
N LEU A 29 30.48 9.26 -15.25
CA LEU A 29 30.60 7.80 -15.34
C LEU A 29 32.01 7.29 -14.99
N ASP A 30 33.03 8.05 -15.39
CA ASP A 30 34.43 7.67 -15.23
C ASP A 30 35.04 8.10 -13.88
N THR A 31 34.47 9.12 -13.20
CA THR A 31 35.08 9.72 -12.00
C THR A 31 34.28 9.56 -10.71
N LEU A 32 32.97 9.36 -10.79
CA LEU A 32 32.12 9.31 -9.60
C LEU A 32 32.24 7.95 -8.89
N ASP A 33 32.67 7.96 -7.62
CA ASP A 33 32.69 6.75 -6.79
C ASP A 33 31.32 6.56 -6.11
N ILE A 34 30.63 5.46 -6.43
CA ILE A 34 29.32 5.10 -5.85
C ILE A 34 29.53 4.03 -4.79
N GLY A 35 29.00 4.24 -3.59
CA GLY A 35 29.04 3.31 -2.46
C GLY A 35 27.68 2.67 -2.20
N ILE A 36 27.62 1.35 -2.03
CA ILE A 36 26.41 0.65 -1.58
C ILE A 36 26.76 -0.18 -0.35
N ILE A 37 26.10 0.13 0.77
CA ILE A 37 26.26 -0.57 2.05
C ILE A 37 25.01 -1.41 2.29
N GLY A 38 25.17 -2.73 2.26
CA GLY A 38 24.06 -3.68 2.28
C GLY A 38 23.80 -4.22 0.88
N MET A 39 24.25 -5.44 0.63
CA MET A 39 24.02 -6.16 -0.61
C MET A 39 22.94 -7.20 -0.37
N GLY A 40 21.74 -6.73 -0.03
CA GLY A 40 20.50 -7.52 -0.14
C GLY A 40 19.99 -7.57 -1.58
N ASP A 41 18.72 -7.93 -1.77
CA ASP A 41 18.12 -7.96 -3.12
C ASP A 41 18.07 -6.56 -3.77
N MET A 42 17.71 -5.53 -3.00
CA MET A 42 17.65 -4.14 -3.49
C MET A 42 19.05 -3.55 -3.73
N GLY A 43 20.00 -3.79 -2.82
CA GLY A 43 21.40 -3.38 -3.01
C GLY A 43 22.00 -3.98 -4.28
N ARG A 44 21.75 -5.28 -4.53
CA ARG A 44 22.14 -5.94 -5.79
C ARG A 44 21.47 -5.31 -7.02
N LEU A 45 20.19 -4.98 -6.95
CA LEU A 45 19.49 -4.30 -8.04
C LEU A 45 20.16 -2.96 -8.37
N TYR A 46 20.45 -2.14 -7.36
CA TYR A 46 21.05 -0.82 -7.55
C TYR A 46 22.46 -0.94 -8.13
N ALA A 47 23.28 -1.83 -7.57
CA ALA A 47 24.65 -2.07 -8.04
C ALA A 47 24.67 -2.50 -9.52
N ARG A 48 23.79 -3.43 -9.92
CA ARG A 48 23.67 -3.88 -11.31
C ARG A 48 23.18 -2.76 -12.25
N LYS A 49 22.20 -1.96 -11.83
CA LYS A 49 21.72 -0.84 -12.65
C LYS A 49 22.85 0.15 -12.89
N PHE A 50 23.57 0.58 -11.84
CA PHE A 50 24.72 1.48 -12.01
C PHE A 50 25.82 0.89 -12.90
N ALA A 51 26.12 -0.41 -12.78
CA ALA A 51 27.07 -1.07 -13.67
C ALA A 51 26.61 -1.05 -15.13
N GLN A 52 25.32 -1.32 -15.38
CA GLN A 52 24.71 -1.27 -16.72
C GLN A 52 24.67 0.15 -17.30
N ALA A 53 24.68 1.19 -16.47
CA ALA A 53 24.85 2.58 -16.94
C ALA A 53 26.29 2.90 -17.35
N GLY A 54 27.27 2.06 -17.01
CA GLY A 54 28.68 2.27 -17.32
C GLY A 54 29.46 3.01 -16.24
N PHE A 55 28.95 3.13 -15.01
CA PHE A 55 29.73 3.68 -13.90
C PHE A 55 30.92 2.75 -13.59
N ARG A 56 32.14 3.30 -13.59
CA ARG A 56 33.38 2.51 -13.43
C ARG A 56 33.76 2.20 -11.99
N HIS A 57 33.26 2.98 -11.04
CA HIS A 57 33.69 2.94 -9.65
C HIS A 57 32.50 2.66 -8.73
N ILE A 58 32.11 1.39 -8.61
CA ILE A 58 31.03 0.96 -7.74
C ILE A 58 31.63 0.15 -6.58
N ASN A 59 31.67 0.77 -5.41
CA ASN A 59 32.21 0.23 -4.17
C ASN A 59 31.08 -0.39 -3.35
N VAL A 60 31.14 -1.68 -3.03
CA VAL A 60 30.06 -2.38 -2.32
C VAL A 60 30.55 -3.15 -1.11
N CYS A 61 29.71 -3.29 -0.09
CA CYS A 61 29.95 -4.19 1.03
C CYS A 61 28.64 -4.77 1.57
N ASP A 62 28.76 -5.89 2.29
CA ASP A 62 27.70 -6.48 3.12
C ASP A 62 28.28 -6.75 4.52
N ARG A 63 27.61 -7.60 5.31
CA ARG A 63 28.15 -8.12 6.56
C ARG A 63 29.52 -8.78 6.32
N PRO A 64 30.49 -8.63 7.25
CA PRO A 64 31.84 -9.15 7.08
C PRO A 64 31.90 -10.65 6.76
N GLU A 65 30.99 -11.44 7.35
CA GLU A 65 30.89 -12.89 7.12
C GLU A 65 30.57 -13.24 5.66
N ASN A 66 29.89 -12.34 4.94
CA ASN A 66 29.50 -12.54 3.53
C ASN A 66 30.58 -12.08 2.55
N TYR A 67 31.69 -11.51 3.01
CA TYR A 67 32.70 -10.86 2.16
C TYR A 67 33.26 -11.78 1.07
N GLU A 68 33.74 -12.97 1.44
CA GLU A 68 34.36 -13.89 0.48
C GLU A 68 33.35 -14.42 -0.53
N ALA A 69 32.12 -14.73 -0.08
CA ALA A 69 31.04 -15.19 -0.95
C ALA A 69 30.61 -14.09 -1.96
N LEU A 70 30.46 -12.86 -1.48
CA LEU A 70 30.09 -11.71 -2.31
C LEU A 70 31.18 -11.38 -3.33
N LYS A 71 32.45 -11.46 -2.93
CA LYS A 71 33.59 -11.25 -3.83
C LYS A 71 33.63 -12.28 -4.94
N ALA A 72 33.39 -13.56 -4.63
CA ALA A 72 33.29 -14.62 -5.63
C ALA A 72 32.08 -14.41 -6.57
N GLU A 73 30.91 -14.07 -6.02
CA GLU A 73 29.67 -13.81 -6.79
C GLU A 73 29.84 -12.69 -7.82
N LEU A 74 30.50 -11.59 -7.43
CA LEU A 74 30.60 -10.38 -8.24
C LEU A 74 31.80 -10.35 -9.20
N ALA A 75 32.90 -11.03 -8.84
CA ALA A 75 34.06 -11.16 -9.74
C ALA A 75 33.70 -11.88 -11.05
N GLU A 76 32.70 -12.76 -11.04
CA GLU A 76 32.25 -13.52 -12.21
C GLU A 76 31.26 -12.72 -13.09
N LYS A 77 30.53 -11.76 -12.53
CA LYS A 77 29.35 -11.17 -13.17
C LYS A 77 29.48 -9.72 -13.59
N GLU A 78 30.27 -8.90 -12.88
CA GLU A 78 30.28 -7.45 -13.10
C GLU A 78 31.69 -6.84 -12.88
N PRO A 79 32.51 -6.67 -13.93
CA PRO A 79 33.92 -6.24 -13.79
C PRO A 79 34.12 -4.81 -13.27
N GLY A 80 33.06 -4.00 -13.11
CA GLY A 80 33.11 -2.63 -12.59
C GLY A 80 32.88 -2.49 -11.08
N LEU A 81 32.60 -3.58 -10.36
CA LEU A 81 32.30 -3.55 -8.92
C LEU A 81 33.54 -3.93 -8.10
N THR A 82 33.81 -3.13 -7.06
CA THR A 82 34.85 -3.41 -6.06
C THR A 82 34.19 -3.76 -4.74
N VAL A 83 34.43 -4.99 -4.26
CA VAL A 83 33.90 -5.48 -2.98
C VAL A 83 34.88 -5.16 -1.85
N TYR A 84 34.41 -4.47 -0.82
CA TYR A 84 35.16 -4.14 0.39
C TYR A 84 34.70 -4.97 1.59
N LYS A 85 35.57 -5.06 2.60
CA LYS A 85 35.34 -5.86 3.80
C LYS A 85 34.20 -5.34 4.69
N ASP A 86 34.04 -4.02 4.74
CA ASP A 86 33.06 -3.36 5.58
C ASP A 86 32.67 -1.98 5.00
N GLY A 87 31.73 -1.32 5.68
CA GLY A 87 31.22 0.00 5.29
C GLY A 87 32.20 1.15 5.52
N HIS A 88 33.25 1.00 6.33
CA HIS A 88 34.23 2.08 6.53
C HIS A 88 34.98 2.38 5.24
N PHE A 89 35.40 1.32 4.52
CA PHE A 89 36.12 1.48 3.25
C PHE A 89 35.21 2.06 2.15
N VAL A 90 33.95 1.62 2.10
CA VAL A 90 32.96 2.14 1.15
C VAL A 90 32.67 3.61 1.43
N SER A 91 32.34 3.96 2.67
CA SER A 91 32.00 5.34 3.08
C SER A 91 33.13 6.33 2.84
N ARG A 92 34.40 5.92 3.05
CA ARG A 92 35.54 6.82 2.91
C ARG A 92 35.92 7.12 1.47
N ARG A 93 35.60 6.21 0.54
CA ARG A 93 35.98 6.32 -0.87
C ARG A 93 34.91 6.99 -1.72
N SER A 94 33.65 6.71 -1.43
CA SER A 94 32.52 7.07 -2.29
C SER A 94 32.05 8.51 -2.15
N ASP A 95 31.72 9.12 -3.29
CA ASP A 95 31.09 10.44 -3.41
C ASP A 95 29.59 10.38 -3.16
N VAL A 96 28.95 9.27 -3.51
CA VAL A 96 27.54 8.99 -3.22
C VAL A 96 27.44 7.66 -2.50
N ILE A 97 26.85 7.62 -1.31
CA ILE A 97 26.72 6.41 -0.49
C ILE A 97 25.25 6.09 -0.29
N ILE A 98 24.85 4.85 -0.56
CA ILE A 98 23.48 4.38 -0.42
C ILE A 98 23.46 3.23 0.59
N TYR A 99 22.80 3.45 1.74
CA TYR A 99 22.50 2.39 2.69
C TYR A 99 21.27 1.59 2.20
N SER A 100 21.47 0.32 1.86
CA SER A 100 20.42 -0.63 1.48
C SER A 100 20.36 -1.77 2.51
N VAL A 101 20.09 -1.39 3.75
CA VAL A 101 19.92 -2.28 4.91
C VAL A 101 18.49 -2.21 5.43
N GLU A 102 18.08 -3.18 6.23
CA GLU A 102 16.76 -3.15 6.85
C GLU A 102 16.64 -1.95 7.82
N ALA A 103 15.46 -1.31 7.84
CA ALA A 103 15.22 -0.11 8.64
C ALA A 103 15.52 -0.31 10.14
N ALA A 104 15.33 -1.52 10.67
CA ALA A 104 15.60 -1.86 12.07
C ALA A 104 17.10 -1.81 12.43
N PHE A 105 18.00 -2.05 11.47
CA PHE A 105 19.45 -2.04 11.69
C PHE A 105 20.13 -0.76 11.21
N LEU A 106 19.39 0.13 10.53
CA LEU A 106 19.97 1.32 9.93
C LEU A 106 20.67 2.21 10.97
N ASP A 107 20.07 2.46 12.13
CA ASP A 107 20.69 3.29 13.17
C ASP A 107 22.06 2.76 13.60
N ALA A 108 22.17 1.46 13.90
CA ALA A 108 23.44 0.84 14.27
C ALA A 108 24.47 0.87 13.13
N VAL A 109 24.04 0.64 11.90
CA VAL A 109 24.92 0.63 10.72
C VAL A 109 25.43 2.04 10.40
N VAL A 110 24.59 3.06 10.50
CA VAL A 110 24.99 4.47 10.30
C VAL A 110 25.85 4.95 11.48
N ALA A 111 25.57 4.54 12.72
CA ALA A 111 26.43 4.83 13.86
C ALA A 111 27.85 4.27 13.65
N GLN A 112 27.95 3.08 13.07
CA GLN A 112 29.23 2.44 12.80
C GLN A 112 29.97 3.08 11.62
N TYR A 113 29.33 3.25 10.47
CA TYR A 113 30.01 3.64 9.22
C TYR A 113 29.86 5.11 8.84
N GLY A 114 28.86 5.81 9.37
CA GLY A 114 28.56 7.22 9.12
C GLY A 114 29.74 8.16 9.40
N PRO A 115 30.46 8.02 10.55
CA PRO A 115 31.63 8.86 10.84
C PRO A 115 32.79 8.70 9.85
N SER A 116 32.82 7.63 9.04
CA SER A 116 33.86 7.39 8.03
C SER A 116 33.52 8.00 6.67
N THR A 117 32.40 8.69 6.55
CA THR A 117 31.92 9.28 5.28
C THR A 117 32.90 10.32 4.76
N LYS A 118 33.17 10.26 3.45
CA LYS A 118 33.97 11.25 2.72
C LYS A 118 33.37 12.66 2.85
N ILE A 119 34.23 13.65 3.07
CA ILE A 119 33.84 15.07 3.18
C ILE A 119 33.09 15.50 1.91
N GLY A 120 31.94 16.15 2.07
CA GLY A 120 31.12 16.64 0.96
C GLY A 120 30.34 15.56 0.19
N ALA A 121 30.41 14.29 0.62
CA ALA A 121 29.66 13.21 -0.03
C ALA A 121 28.15 13.37 0.13
N ILE A 122 27.40 12.76 -0.79
CA ILE A 122 25.94 12.61 -0.70
C ILE A 122 25.64 11.27 -0.04
N VAL A 123 24.94 11.30 1.08
CA VAL A 123 24.46 10.11 1.78
C VAL A 123 22.97 9.93 1.52
N SER A 124 22.61 8.69 1.20
CA SER A 124 21.26 8.25 0.92
C SER A 124 20.98 6.94 1.63
N ALA A 125 19.71 6.64 1.84
CA ALA A 125 19.26 5.31 2.21
C ALA A 125 17.97 4.98 1.46
N GLN A 126 17.77 3.67 1.25
CA GLN A 126 16.62 3.11 0.55
C GLN A 126 15.69 2.38 1.53
N THR A 127 15.56 2.84 2.77
CA THR A 127 14.67 2.14 3.71
C THR A 127 13.20 2.31 3.33
N SER A 128 12.32 1.45 3.83
CA SER A 128 10.87 1.58 3.55
C SER A 128 10.15 2.58 4.46
N VAL A 129 10.78 3.02 5.55
CA VAL A 129 10.23 3.98 6.53
C VAL A 129 11.28 5.05 6.81
N LYS A 130 10.89 6.32 6.73
CA LYS A 130 11.83 7.43 6.72
C LYS A 130 12.11 8.07 8.07
N ALA A 131 11.16 8.05 9.02
CA ALA A 131 11.38 8.60 10.35
C ALA A 131 12.62 8.04 11.08
N PRO A 132 12.85 6.71 11.16
CA PRO A 132 14.06 6.18 11.79
C PRO A 132 15.32 6.48 10.98
N GLU A 133 15.20 6.59 9.65
CA GLU A 133 16.31 6.98 8.77
C GLU A 133 16.75 8.41 9.00
N GLN A 134 15.80 9.34 9.06
CA GLN A 134 16.09 10.73 9.41
C GLN A 134 16.76 10.84 10.78
N LYS A 135 16.23 10.13 11.79
CA LYS A 135 16.82 10.13 13.15
C LYS A 135 18.25 9.59 13.17
N ALA A 136 18.52 8.50 12.47
CA ALA A 136 19.86 7.90 12.38
C ALA A 136 20.83 8.86 11.67
N PHE A 137 20.39 9.50 10.59
CA PHE A 137 21.20 10.45 9.85
C PHE A 137 21.52 11.71 10.66
N ASP A 138 20.53 12.27 11.36
CA ASP A 138 20.73 13.43 12.23
C ASP A 138 21.66 13.13 13.42
N ALA A 139 21.62 11.90 13.95
CA ALA A 139 22.43 11.49 15.10
C ALA A 139 23.89 11.19 14.74
N HIS A 140 24.14 10.54 13.61
CA HIS A 140 25.43 9.87 13.35
C HIS A 140 26.20 10.40 12.13
N LEU A 141 25.54 11.14 11.22
CA LEU A 141 26.25 11.69 10.06
C LEU A 141 26.94 13.02 10.38
N PRO A 142 28.19 13.23 9.90
CA PRO A 142 28.89 14.51 10.01
C PRO A 142 28.11 15.69 9.41
N GLN A 143 28.40 16.93 9.82
CA GLN A 143 27.68 18.13 9.33
C GLN A 143 28.05 18.55 7.91
N ASP A 144 29.19 18.10 7.41
CA ASP A 144 29.79 18.44 6.12
C ASP A 144 29.38 17.48 4.99
N VAL A 145 28.40 16.60 5.22
CA VAL A 145 27.85 15.71 4.20
C VAL A 145 26.44 16.14 3.80
N SER A 146 26.08 15.88 2.55
CA SER A 146 24.73 16.16 2.05
C SER A 146 23.82 14.95 2.18
N ILE A 147 22.54 15.17 2.48
CA ILE A 147 21.56 14.10 2.68
C ILE A 147 20.46 14.19 1.63
N ILE A 148 20.39 13.16 0.79
CA ILE A 148 19.33 12.95 -0.21
C ILE A 148 18.87 11.50 -0.12
N SER A 149 17.73 11.27 0.53
CA SER A 149 17.19 9.93 0.67
C SER A 149 16.35 9.49 -0.51
N CYS A 150 16.22 8.18 -0.70
CA CYS A 150 15.40 7.63 -1.76
C CYS A 150 14.51 6.47 -1.31
N HIS A 151 13.55 6.10 -2.14
CA HIS A 151 12.76 4.87 -1.95
C HIS A 151 12.20 4.40 -3.29
N SER A 152 12.72 3.29 -3.80
CA SER A 152 12.05 2.52 -4.85
C SER A 152 10.77 1.90 -4.30
N LEU A 153 9.60 2.35 -4.77
CA LEU A 153 8.29 1.81 -4.37
C LEU A 153 7.92 0.52 -5.14
N HIS A 154 8.92 -0.27 -5.50
CA HIS A 154 8.78 -1.53 -6.19
C HIS A 154 9.75 -2.57 -5.63
N GLY A 155 9.42 -3.84 -5.80
CA GLY A 155 10.31 -4.94 -5.38
C GLY A 155 11.55 -5.08 -6.27
N PRO A 156 12.56 -5.84 -5.83
CA PRO A 156 13.84 -6.00 -6.52
C PRO A 156 13.74 -6.72 -7.87
N LYS A 157 12.65 -7.47 -8.10
CA LYS A 157 12.39 -8.24 -9.33
C LYS A 157 11.51 -7.50 -10.34
N VAL A 158 11.08 -6.27 -10.03
CA VAL A 158 10.18 -5.48 -10.88
C VAL A 158 11.03 -4.58 -11.79
N ASP A 159 10.64 -4.46 -13.06
CA ASP A 159 11.28 -3.48 -13.95
C ASP A 159 11.06 -2.05 -13.41
N THR A 160 12.14 -1.28 -13.36
CA THR A 160 12.20 0.05 -12.76
C THR A 160 11.53 1.12 -13.64
N THR A 161 11.31 0.81 -14.93
CA THR A 161 10.74 1.73 -15.92
C THR A 161 9.36 2.23 -15.51
N ASN A 162 9.22 3.55 -15.45
CA ASN A 162 8.00 4.27 -15.05
C ASN A 162 7.47 3.92 -13.63
N GLN A 163 8.26 3.17 -12.83
CA GLN A 163 7.95 2.94 -11.43
C GLN A 163 8.29 4.18 -10.60
N PRO A 164 7.56 4.47 -9.52
CA PRO A 164 7.86 5.61 -8.68
C PRO A 164 9.15 5.38 -7.88
N LEU A 165 10.07 6.34 -7.99
CA LEU A 165 11.25 6.48 -7.13
C LEU A 165 11.10 7.78 -6.33
N VAL A 166 10.90 7.64 -5.03
CA VAL A 166 10.81 8.80 -4.14
C VAL A 166 12.21 9.37 -3.93
N LEU A 167 12.35 10.69 -4.01
CA LEU A 167 13.54 11.46 -3.68
C LEU A 167 13.21 12.48 -2.58
N ILE A 168 14.04 12.52 -1.54
CA ILE A 168 13.85 13.40 -0.38
C ILE A 168 15.11 14.23 -0.18
N GLN A 169 15.03 15.50 -0.58
CA GLN A 169 16.09 16.49 -0.35
C GLN A 169 15.94 17.06 1.07
N TYR A 170 16.92 16.79 1.94
CA TYR A 170 16.86 17.24 3.34
C TYR A 170 17.97 18.25 3.67
N ARG A 171 19.24 17.81 3.64
CA ARG A 171 20.43 18.66 3.85
C ARG A 171 21.29 18.66 2.60
N ALA A 172 20.76 19.17 1.49
CA ALA A 172 21.46 19.15 0.21
C ALA A 172 21.06 20.32 -0.68
N THR A 173 21.98 20.76 -1.53
CA THR A 173 21.71 21.80 -2.54
C THR A 173 20.98 21.23 -3.75
N ASP A 174 20.34 22.10 -4.53
CA ASP A 174 19.66 21.68 -5.78
C ASP A 174 20.64 21.09 -6.81
N ALA A 175 21.89 21.57 -6.83
CA ALA A 175 22.93 21.01 -7.69
C ALA A 175 23.24 19.54 -7.34
N GLN A 176 23.27 19.21 -6.05
CA GLN A 176 23.47 17.85 -5.57
C GLN A 176 22.26 16.96 -5.83
N LEU A 177 21.04 17.51 -5.74
CA LEU A 177 19.84 16.80 -6.14
C LEU A 177 19.85 16.47 -7.65
N HIS A 178 20.20 17.43 -8.51
CA HIS A 178 20.30 17.15 -9.95
C HIS A 178 21.40 16.14 -10.28
N LEU A 179 22.52 16.13 -9.54
CA LEU A 179 23.53 15.06 -9.67
C LEU A 179 22.94 13.70 -9.30
N PHE A 180 22.20 13.64 -8.19
CA PHE A 180 21.52 12.42 -7.74
C PHE A 180 20.44 11.96 -8.72
N GLU A 181 19.72 12.87 -9.37
CA GLU A 181 18.76 12.56 -10.42
C GLU A 181 19.43 11.97 -11.67
N ARG A 182 20.59 12.49 -12.08
CA ARG A 182 21.38 11.92 -13.19
C ARG A 182 21.90 10.52 -12.85
N LEU A 183 22.32 10.31 -11.60
CA LEU A 183 22.75 9.00 -11.10
C LEU A 183 21.69 7.91 -11.32
N PHE A 184 20.42 8.24 -11.05
CA PHE A 184 19.29 7.31 -11.17
C PHE A 184 18.63 7.30 -12.56
N ALA A 185 19.11 8.07 -13.53
CA ALA A 185 18.43 8.24 -14.82
C ALA A 185 18.26 6.92 -15.60
N ASN A 186 19.22 5.99 -15.47
CA ASN A 186 19.17 4.66 -16.10
C ASN A 186 18.05 3.75 -15.53
N PHE A 187 17.50 4.06 -14.35
CA PHE A 187 16.35 3.35 -13.81
C PHE A 187 15.10 3.63 -14.64
N LYS A 188 15.05 4.77 -15.36
CA LYS A 188 13.87 5.24 -16.09
C LYS A 188 12.63 5.32 -15.19
N SER A 189 12.85 5.53 -13.90
CA SER A 189 11.79 5.66 -12.90
C SER A 189 11.20 7.06 -12.95
N ARG A 190 9.95 7.17 -12.51
CA ARG A 190 9.28 8.45 -12.33
C ARG A 190 9.66 9.02 -10.97
N TYR A 191 10.33 10.16 -10.94
CA TYR A 191 10.72 10.80 -9.69
C TYR A 191 9.54 11.43 -8.99
N VAL A 192 9.43 11.16 -7.69
CA VAL A 192 8.41 11.70 -6.80
C VAL A 192 9.13 12.40 -5.65
N TYR A 193 8.93 13.70 -5.50
CA TYR A 193 9.62 14.48 -4.48
C TYR A 193 8.73 14.62 -3.26
N LEU A 194 9.21 14.18 -2.11
CA LEU A 194 8.49 14.25 -0.84
C LEU A 194 9.43 14.71 0.27
N SER A 195 8.88 15.30 1.32
CA SER A 195 9.56 15.35 2.62
C SER A 195 9.49 13.99 3.33
N TYR A 196 10.30 13.81 4.37
CA TYR A 196 10.26 12.60 5.21
C TYR A 196 8.87 12.37 5.83
N GLU A 197 8.23 13.42 6.34
CA GLU A 197 6.89 13.36 6.93
C GLU A 197 5.82 13.01 5.88
N GLU A 198 5.88 13.62 4.69
CA GLU A 198 4.94 13.31 3.60
C GLU A 198 5.10 11.87 3.11
N HIS A 199 6.34 11.39 2.95
CA HIS A 199 6.61 10.01 2.58
C HIS A 199 5.97 9.04 3.58
N ASP A 200 6.23 9.23 4.88
CA ASP A 200 5.72 8.31 5.91
C ASP A 200 4.20 8.39 6.03
N THR A 201 3.60 9.56 5.80
CA THR A 201 2.14 9.73 5.74
C THR A 201 1.52 9.01 4.54
N VAL A 202 2.15 9.11 3.36
CA VAL A 202 1.68 8.44 2.14
C VAL A 202 1.82 6.92 2.26
N THR A 203 2.95 6.42 2.74
CA THR A 203 3.19 4.98 2.93
C THR A 203 2.35 4.38 4.06
N ALA A 204 2.05 5.15 5.11
CA ALA A 204 1.10 4.72 6.15
C ALA A 204 -0.28 4.44 5.55
N ASN A 205 -0.78 5.29 4.66
CA ASN A 205 -2.09 5.10 4.05
C ASN A 205 -2.06 3.96 3.01
N THR A 206 -1.16 4.09 2.04
CA THR A 206 -1.08 3.21 0.86
C THR A 206 -0.63 1.79 1.19
N GLN A 207 0.00 1.60 2.36
CA GLN A 207 0.52 0.30 2.77
C GLN A 207 0.05 -0.06 4.17
N ALA A 208 0.44 0.66 5.22
CA ALA A 208 0.24 0.18 6.61
C ALA A 208 -1.24 -0.02 7.00
N VAL A 209 -2.10 0.98 6.81
CA VAL A 209 -3.54 0.86 7.09
C VAL A 209 -4.22 -0.11 6.16
N THR A 210 -3.85 -0.06 4.88
CA THR A 210 -4.39 -0.98 3.88
C THR A 210 -4.09 -2.43 4.26
N HIS A 211 -2.87 -2.74 4.71
CA HIS A 211 -2.52 -4.06 5.24
C HIS A 211 -3.30 -4.37 6.52
N ALA A 212 -3.41 -3.43 7.47
CA ALA A 212 -4.16 -3.63 8.71
C ALA A 212 -5.63 -3.99 8.44
N ALA A 213 -6.27 -3.40 7.44
CA ALA A 213 -7.63 -3.75 7.01
C ALA A 213 -7.74 -5.23 6.61
N PHE A 214 -6.87 -5.70 5.71
CA PHE A 214 -6.89 -7.09 5.24
C PHE A 214 -6.44 -8.11 6.30
N LEU A 215 -5.47 -7.73 7.15
CA LEU A 215 -5.07 -8.53 8.31
C LEU A 215 -6.24 -8.68 9.30
N SER A 216 -7.05 -7.63 9.47
CA SER A 216 -8.24 -7.69 10.32
C SER A 216 -9.30 -8.63 9.74
N MET A 217 -9.53 -8.60 8.42
CA MET A 217 -10.43 -9.55 7.74
C MET A 217 -9.99 -11.00 7.91
N GLY A 218 -8.72 -11.31 7.62
CA GLY A 218 -8.21 -12.68 7.74
C GLY A 218 -8.25 -13.19 9.18
N THR A 219 -7.94 -12.31 10.15
CA THR A 219 -8.03 -12.66 11.57
C THR A 219 -9.48 -12.93 11.98
N ALA A 220 -10.44 -12.16 11.48
CA ALA A 220 -11.85 -12.37 11.75
C ALA A 220 -12.33 -13.74 11.26
N TRP A 221 -12.08 -14.09 9.99
CA TRP A 221 -12.47 -15.39 9.44
C TRP A 221 -11.80 -16.56 10.16
N ARG A 222 -10.53 -16.40 10.55
CA ARG A 222 -9.84 -17.40 11.37
C ARG A 222 -10.48 -17.56 12.75
N CYS A 223 -10.87 -16.47 13.41
CA CYS A 223 -11.58 -16.53 14.69
C CYS A 223 -12.98 -17.14 14.57
N SER A 224 -13.69 -16.86 13.46
CA SER A 224 -14.94 -17.53 13.09
C SER A 224 -14.75 -19.00 12.70
N ASN A 225 -13.50 -19.48 12.56
CA ASN A 225 -13.13 -20.83 12.12
C ASN A 225 -13.87 -21.26 10.84
N SER A 226 -14.04 -20.33 9.89
CA SER A 226 -14.77 -20.54 8.64
C SER A 226 -14.04 -19.84 7.52
N TYR A 227 -13.95 -20.48 6.35
CA TYR A 227 -13.52 -19.77 5.16
C TYR A 227 -14.68 -18.93 4.59
N PRO A 228 -14.40 -17.72 4.04
CA PRO A 228 -15.47 -16.86 3.50
C PRO A 228 -16.16 -17.45 2.27
N TRP A 229 -15.56 -18.40 1.56
CA TRP A 229 -16.19 -19.04 0.40
C TRP A 229 -17.00 -20.30 0.75
N ASP A 230 -16.94 -20.81 1.98
CA ASP A 230 -17.62 -22.05 2.37
C ASP A 230 -19.13 -21.88 2.57
N ASN A 231 -19.55 -20.73 3.10
CA ASN A 231 -20.92 -20.48 3.53
C ASN A 231 -21.79 -19.79 2.46
N GLY A 232 -21.22 -19.51 1.27
CA GLY A 232 -21.92 -18.83 0.18
C GLY A 232 -22.33 -17.38 0.48
N LEU A 233 -21.88 -16.79 1.59
CA LEU A 233 -22.17 -15.41 2.00
C LEU A 233 -21.34 -14.37 1.25
N TYR A 234 -20.20 -14.78 0.69
CA TYR A 234 -19.30 -13.92 -0.05
C TYR A 234 -19.27 -14.26 -1.56
N PRO A 235 -20.41 -14.38 -2.25
CA PRO A 235 -20.41 -14.68 -3.66
C PRO A 235 -20.14 -13.39 -4.42
N ARG A 236 -18.98 -13.36 -5.06
CA ARG A 236 -18.66 -12.45 -6.15
C ARG A 236 -18.41 -10.98 -5.81
N GLY A 237 -18.19 -10.17 -6.86
CA GLY A 237 -18.00 -8.73 -6.77
C GLY A 237 -16.82 -8.27 -5.90
N ILE A 238 -17.11 -7.32 -5.01
CA ILE A 238 -16.17 -6.70 -4.07
C ILE A 238 -15.46 -7.75 -3.19
N GLU A 239 -16.18 -8.78 -2.75
CA GLU A 239 -15.67 -9.75 -1.77
C GLU A 239 -14.54 -10.59 -2.33
N THR A 240 -14.60 -10.89 -3.63
CA THR A 240 -13.52 -11.60 -4.33
C THR A 240 -12.23 -10.82 -4.34
N VAL A 241 -12.29 -9.50 -4.49
CA VAL A 241 -11.11 -8.65 -4.42
C VAL A 241 -10.54 -8.68 -2.99
N LYS A 242 -11.39 -8.55 -1.98
CA LYS A 242 -10.96 -8.56 -0.57
C LYS A 242 -10.29 -9.88 -0.17
N ILE A 243 -10.90 -11.01 -0.52
CA ILE A 243 -10.38 -12.35 -0.20
C ILE A 243 -9.01 -12.57 -0.82
N ASN A 244 -8.84 -12.25 -2.11
CA ASN A 244 -7.58 -12.48 -2.80
C ASN A 244 -6.46 -11.54 -2.33
N LEU A 245 -6.79 -10.28 -2.00
CA LEU A 245 -5.82 -9.36 -1.41
C LEU A 245 -5.40 -9.80 0.00
N MET A 246 -6.33 -10.29 0.80
CA MET A 246 -6.05 -10.86 2.13
C MET A 246 -5.12 -12.06 2.02
N LEU A 247 -5.44 -13.05 1.18
CA LEU A 247 -4.62 -14.26 1.01
C LEU A 247 -3.20 -13.91 0.52
N ARG A 248 -3.08 -12.94 -0.39
CA ARG A 248 -1.78 -12.45 -0.86
C ARG A 248 -0.93 -11.82 0.24
N ILE A 249 -1.55 -11.12 1.20
CA ILE A 249 -0.81 -10.55 2.33
C ILE A 249 -0.31 -11.66 3.24
N TYR A 250 -1.18 -12.62 3.59
CA TYR A 250 -0.81 -13.73 4.48
C TYR A 250 0.14 -14.75 3.86
N SER A 251 0.22 -14.85 2.53
CA SER A 251 1.20 -15.71 1.83
C SER A 251 2.62 -15.13 1.79
N ALA A 252 2.78 -13.85 2.17
CA ALA A 252 4.07 -13.17 2.22
C ALA A 252 4.69 -13.21 3.64
N LYS A 253 5.92 -12.71 3.76
CA LYS A 253 6.68 -12.73 5.03
C LYS A 253 6.23 -11.61 5.96
N TRP A 254 5.88 -11.94 7.20
CA TRP A 254 5.35 -11.01 8.21
C TRP A 254 6.25 -9.78 8.44
N HIS A 255 7.58 -9.97 8.44
CA HIS A 255 8.54 -8.92 8.80
C HIS A 255 8.57 -7.75 7.79
N VAL A 256 8.14 -7.99 6.53
CA VAL A 256 8.00 -6.95 5.50
C VAL A 256 6.89 -5.96 5.90
N TYR A 257 5.80 -6.46 6.47
CA TYR A 257 4.66 -5.65 6.89
C TYR A 257 4.87 -5.04 8.28
N ALA A 258 5.48 -5.78 9.19
CA ALA A 258 5.75 -5.33 10.55
C ALA A 258 6.67 -4.11 10.58
N GLY A 259 7.76 -4.10 9.80
CA GLY A 259 8.68 -2.96 9.76
C GLY A 259 7.97 -1.66 9.37
N LEU A 260 7.13 -1.71 8.33
CA LEU A 260 6.33 -0.57 7.88
C LEU A 260 5.32 -0.11 8.94
N ALA A 261 4.61 -1.06 9.58
CA ALA A 261 3.56 -0.71 10.53
C ALA A 261 4.11 -0.20 11.87
N LEU A 262 5.17 -0.80 12.40
CA LEU A 262 5.70 -0.52 13.73
C LEU A 262 6.62 0.71 13.77
N LEU A 263 7.46 0.86 12.75
CA LEU A 263 8.49 1.91 12.71
C LEU A 263 7.97 3.24 12.16
N ASN A 264 6.84 3.25 11.44
CA ASN A 264 6.26 4.46 10.88
C ASN A 264 5.32 5.15 11.90
N PRO A 265 5.63 6.36 12.38
CA PRO A 265 4.77 7.07 13.34
C PRO A 265 3.38 7.36 12.77
N SER A 266 3.28 7.75 11.50
CA SER A 266 2.01 8.01 10.81
C SER A 266 1.17 6.74 10.70
N ALA A 267 1.78 5.56 10.60
CA ALA A 267 1.03 4.30 10.60
C ALA A 267 0.27 4.07 11.92
N ARG A 268 0.83 4.47 13.07
CA ARG A 268 0.13 4.35 14.37
C ARG A 268 -1.15 5.16 14.39
N THR A 269 -1.07 6.42 13.97
CA THR A 269 -2.23 7.31 13.90
C THR A 269 -3.29 6.76 12.97
N GLN A 270 -2.90 6.39 11.74
CA GLN A 270 -3.88 5.98 10.73
C GLN A 270 -4.48 4.59 11.01
N VAL A 271 -3.70 3.62 11.53
CA VAL A 271 -4.23 2.29 11.90
C VAL A 271 -5.15 2.39 13.12
N SER A 272 -4.80 3.23 14.11
CA SER A 272 -5.66 3.46 15.28
C SER A 272 -6.98 4.10 14.87
N GLN A 273 -6.94 5.14 14.04
CA GLN A 273 -8.15 5.78 13.51
C GLN A 273 -9.00 4.80 12.70
N TYR A 274 -8.40 3.94 11.88
CA TYR A 274 -9.15 2.92 11.15
C TYR A 274 -9.93 1.98 12.08
N ALA A 275 -9.30 1.52 13.17
CA ALA A 275 -9.95 0.70 14.17
C ALA A 275 -11.04 1.47 14.95
N GLU A 276 -10.83 2.75 15.22
CA GLU A 276 -11.83 3.64 15.83
C GLU A 276 -13.04 3.85 14.91
N SER A 277 -12.80 4.09 13.62
CA SER A 277 -13.84 4.22 12.59
C SER A 277 -14.66 2.94 12.45
N ALA A 278 -14.01 1.77 12.37
CA ALA A 278 -14.70 0.48 12.38
C ALA A 278 -15.55 0.28 13.65
N THR A 279 -14.99 0.63 14.81
CA THR A 279 -15.69 0.54 16.10
C THR A 279 -16.88 1.50 16.17
N ALA A 280 -16.74 2.73 15.69
CA ALA A 280 -17.79 3.75 15.72
C ALA A 280 -18.97 3.38 14.82
N LEU A 281 -18.70 2.92 13.59
CA LEU A 281 -19.72 2.43 12.67
C LEU A 281 -20.44 1.21 13.24
N PHE A 282 -19.69 0.25 13.80
CA PHE A 282 -20.28 -0.95 14.39
C PHE A 282 -21.14 -0.68 15.62
N LYS A 283 -20.80 0.35 16.42
CA LYS A 283 -21.68 0.81 17.52
C LYS A 283 -23.04 1.29 17.01
N LEU A 284 -23.09 2.01 15.89
CA LEU A 284 -24.34 2.41 15.26
C LEU A 284 -25.11 1.20 14.74
N MET A 285 -24.41 0.19 14.21
CA MET A 285 -25.02 -1.06 13.76
C MET A 285 -25.71 -1.83 14.90
N ILE A 286 -25.04 -1.98 16.05
CA ILE A 286 -25.63 -2.66 17.22
C ILE A 286 -26.77 -1.84 17.85
N ALA A 287 -26.68 -0.51 17.80
CA ALA A 287 -27.74 0.38 18.27
C ALA A 287 -28.94 0.45 17.32
N GLU A 288 -28.86 -0.22 16.16
CA GLU A 288 -29.88 -0.20 15.10
C GLU A 288 -30.23 1.22 14.61
N ASP A 289 -29.27 2.16 14.71
CA ASP A 289 -29.45 3.56 14.30
C ASP A 289 -29.06 3.75 12.82
N GLU A 290 -29.95 3.30 11.94
CA GLU A 290 -29.76 3.36 10.48
C GLU A 290 -29.58 4.81 9.99
N GLU A 291 -30.33 5.76 10.56
CA GLU A 291 -30.26 7.17 10.15
C GLU A 291 -28.88 7.77 10.48
N ALA A 292 -28.35 7.55 11.69
CA ALA A 292 -27.02 8.02 12.03
C ALA A 292 -25.93 7.32 11.22
N LEU A 293 -26.08 6.02 10.94
CA LEU A 293 -25.13 5.27 10.11
C LEU A 293 -25.07 5.84 8.68
N VAL A 294 -26.23 6.03 8.05
CA VAL A 294 -26.34 6.60 6.70
C VAL A 294 -25.74 8.00 6.68
N ARG A 295 -26.11 8.89 7.62
CA ARG A 295 -25.56 10.25 7.68
C ARG A 295 -24.03 10.27 7.77
N ARG A 296 -23.46 9.44 8.65
CA ARG A 296 -22.00 9.37 8.84
C ARG A 296 -21.29 8.87 7.56
N VAL A 297 -21.81 7.82 6.95
CA VAL A 297 -21.24 7.22 5.73
C VAL A 297 -21.32 8.18 4.54
N PHE A 298 -22.45 8.88 4.36
CA PHE A 298 -22.61 9.86 3.27
C PHE A 298 -21.82 11.14 3.51
N GLU A 299 -21.58 11.55 4.75
CA GLU A 299 -20.66 12.64 5.04
C GLU A 299 -19.21 12.25 4.67
N ALA A 300 -18.78 11.03 5.02
CA ALA A 300 -17.48 10.52 4.61
C ALA A 300 -17.36 10.44 3.07
N ARG A 301 -18.44 10.04 2.39
CA ARG A 301 -18.54 10.05 0.92
C ARG A 301 -18.28 11.44 0.34
N ARG A 302 -18.96 12.45 0.88
CA ARG A 302 -18.86 13.84 0.44
C ARG A 302 -17.45 14.40 0.67
N VAL A 303 -16.87 14.14 1.84
CA VAL A 303 -15.51 14.63 2.18
C VAL A 303 -14.43 14.01 1.30
N VAL A 304 -14.49 12.69 1.08
CA VAL A 304 -13.43 11.95 0.38
C VAL A 304 -13.59 12.04 -1.14
N PHE A 305 -14.80 11.81 -1.66
CA PHE A 305 -15.05 11.73 -3.09
C PHE A 305 -15.64 13.01 -3.69
N GLY A 306 -16.23 13.90 -2.87
CA GLY A 306 -16.81 15.16 -3.33
C GLY A 306 -18.21 15.01 -3.95
N TRP A 307 -18.86 13.86 -3.80
CA TRP A 307 -20.19 13.60 -4.37
C TRP A 307 -21.33 13.93 -3.42
N GLU A 308 -22.38 14.55 -3.94
CA GLU A 308 -23.60 14.89 -3.20
C GLU A 308 -24.50 13.68 -2.99
N GLU A 309 -25.32 13.65 -1.92
CA GLU A 309 -26.03 12.43 -1.46
C GLU A 309 -26.85 11.71 -2.55
N GLY A 310 -27.48 12.45 -3.46
CA GLY A 310 -28.29 11.91 -4.56
C GLY A 310 -27.56 11.69 -5.89
N GLU A 311 -26.30 12.12 -5.97
CA GLU A 311 -25.49 12.05 -7.20
C GLU A 311 -24.97 10.63 -7.42
N GLU A 312 -25.11 10.08 -8.63
CA GLU A 312 -24.33 8.91 -9.03
C GLU A 312 -22.91 9.38 -9.38
N GLY A 313 -21.90 8.78 -8.75
CA GLY A 313 -20.50 9.14 -8.99
C GLY A 313 -20.07 8.77 -10.40
N GLU A 314 -20.09 9.74 -11.31
CA GLU A 314 -19.56 9.65 -12.68
C GLU A 314 -18.54 10.76 -12.94
N GLY A 315 -17.24 10.46 -12.77
CA GLY A 315 -16.14 11.27 -13.32
C GLY A 315 -15.88 12.65 -12.69
N VAL A 316 -14.59 12.90 -12.41
CA VAL A 316 -13.95 14.20 -12.06
C VAL A 316 -14.61 15.04 -10.95
N ARG A 317 -13.96 15.00 -9.78
CA ARG A 317 -14.13 15.88 -8.61
C ARG A 317 -14.46 17.33 -8.97
N PRO A 318 -15.60 17.89 -8.52
CA PRO A 318 -15.79 19.33 -8.45
C PRO A 318 -14.77 19.95 -7.48
N PRO A 319 -14.18 21.12 -7.76
CA PRO A 319 -13.26 21.75 -6.83
C PRO A 319 -13.93 21.95 -5.48
N LEU A 320 -13.26 21.56 -4.38
CA LEU A 320 -13.73 21.82 -3.02
C LEU A 320 -13.98 23.32 -2.86
N SER A 321 -15.25 23.72 -2.85
CA SER A 321 -15.68 25.01 -2.33
C SER A 321 -15.30 25.05 -0.85
N ARG A 322 -14.44 25.98 -0.44
CA ARG A 322 -14.28 26.30 1.00
C ARG A 322 -15.60 26.88 1.50
N GLY A 323 -16.52 26.01 1.90
CA GLY A 323 -17.75 26.33 2.63
C GLY A 323 -17.57 25.93 4.09
N GLU A 324 -17.80 26.91 4.95
CA GLU A 324 -17.85 26.90 6.42
C GLU A 324 -17.85 25.53 7.12
N SER A 325 -16.80 25.31 7.91
CA SER A 325 -16.71 24.24 8.90
C SER A 325 -17.82 24.40 9.95
N SER A 326 -18.89 23.61 9.85
CA SER A 326 -19.75 23.33 10.99
C SER A 326 -19.06 22.25 11.86
N GLY A 327 -19.01 22.51 13.16
CA GLY A 327 -17.99 21.98 14.06
C GLY A 327 -18.13 20.50 14.44
N PHE A 328 -17.00 19.80 14.42
CA PHE A 328 -16.76 18.69 15.32
C PHE A 328 -16.41 19.24 16.72
N PRO A 329 -16.95 18.68 17.82
CA PRO A 329 -16.50 19.05 19.15
C PRO A 329 -15.10 18.44 19.39
N ALA A 330 -14.08 19.30 19.46
CA ALA A 330 -12.75 18.90 19.92
C ALA A 330 -12.74 18.70 21.45
N PRO A 331 -11.95 17.75 21.98
CA PRO A 331 -11.76 17.61 23.43
C PRO A 331 -10.97 18.81 23.99
N VAL A 332 -11.42 19.34 25.12
CA VAL A 332 -10.90 20.56 25.78
C VAL A 332 -9.54 20.31 26.47
N PRO A 333 -8.46 21.02 26.12
CA PRO A 333 -7.24 21.08 26.91
C PRO A 333 -7.29 22.23 27.96
N PRO A 334 -6.53 22.13 29.09
CA PRO A 334 -6.57 23.15 30.15
C PRO A 334 -5.84 24.45 29.75
N PRO A 335 -6.21 25.61 30.33
CA PRO A 335 -5.74 26.91 29.88
C PRO A 335 -4.34 27.27 30.43
N PRO A 336 -3.45 27.86 29.61
CA PRO A 336 -2.26 28.57 30.08
C PRO A 336 -2.52 30.07 30.33
N PRO A 337 -1.69 30.77 31.13
CA PRO A 337 -1.93 32.14 31.58
C PRO A 337 -1.55 33.22 30.54
N ALA A 338 -2.07 34.42 30.79
CA ALA A 338 -2.29 35.50 29.81
C ALA A 338 -1.14 36.52 29.63
N THR A 339 -1.29 37.29 28.53
CA THR A 339 -0.77 38.65 28.16
C THR A 339 0.52 38.78 27.32
N PRO A 340 0.75 39.92 26.59
CA PRO A 340 -0.12 40.53 25.57
C PRO A 340 0.60 41.07 24.29
N ALA A 341 -0.19 41.25 23.21
CA ALA A 341 -0.19 42.21 22.09
C ALA A 341 1.07 42.95 21.55
N LYS A 342 1.20 42.99 20.20
CA LYS A 342 1.44 44.15 19.28
C LYS A 342 1.36 43.70 17.80
N ALA A 343 0.43 44.21 16.96
CA ALA A 343 0.53 45.34 16.00
C ALA A 343 1.53 45.09 14.83
N GLY A 344 1.28 45.25 13.52
CA GLY A 344 0.18 45.72 12.66
C GLY A 344 0.73 45.97 11.22
N PHE A 345 -0.16 46.19 10.22
CA PHE A 345 0.03 46.58 8.79
C PHE A 345 0.36 45.45 7.77
N GLY A 346 -0.28 45.32 6.59
CA GLY A 346 -1.36 46.07 5.91
C GLY A 346 -1.79 45.34 4.61
N ASP A 347 -3.00 45.65 4.12
CA ASP A 347 -3.59 45.24 2.82
C ASP A 347 -2.68 45.64 1.63
N GLU A 348 -2.70 45.07 0.42
CA GLU A 348 -3.82 44.79 -0.47
C GLU A 348 -3.23 44.15 -1.76
N ILE A 349 -3.66 42.97 -2.23
CA ILE A 349 -3.80 42.61 -3.68
C ILE A 349 -4.86 41.51 -3.76
N SER A 350 -6.08 41.91 -4.12
CA SER A 350 -7.24 41.07 -4.36
C SER A 350 -7.27 40.51 -5.78
N GLY A 351 -7.40 39.19 -5.90
CA GLY A 351 -7.85 38.48 -7.09
C GLY A 351 -8.06 37.00 -6.77
N PRO A 352 -9.24 36.40 -7.01
CA PRO A 352 -9.41 34.97 -6.80
C PRO A 352 -8.51 34.22 -7.79
N PRO A 353 -7.65 33.28 -7.34
CA PRO A 353 -6.86 32.49 -8.27
C PRO A 353 -7.79 31.65 -9.15
N PRO A 354 -7.45 31.43 -10.43
CA PRO A 354 -8.29 30.67 -11.33
C PRO A 354 -8.46 29.23 -10.82
N SER A 355 -9.69 28.84 -10.56
CA SER A 355 -10.08 27.46 -10.28
C SER A 355 -9.69 26.59 -11.46
N ARG A 356 -8.68 25.73 -11.29
CA ARG A 356 -8.29 24.74 -12.29
C ARG A 356 -9.16 23.47 -12.19
N PRO A 357 -9.52 22.84 -13.31
CA PRO A 357 -10.26 21.58 -13.34
C PRO A 357 -9.34 20.43 -12.93
N ASN A 358 -9.76 19.64 -11.95
CA ASN A 358 -8.97 18.56 -11.39
C ASN A 358 -9.25 17.25 -12.14
N ASN A 359 -8.75 17.11 -13.37
CA ASN A 359 -9.06 16.01 -14.29
C ASN A 359 -8.45 14.65 -13.84
N HIS A 360 -8.98 14.05 -12.78
CA HIS A 360 -8.63 12.69 -12.35
C HIS A 360 -9.62 11.73 -13.02
N GLN A 361 -9.13 10.91 -13.95
CA GLN A 361 -9.93 9.82 -14.50
C GLN A 361 -10.25 8.82 -13.38
N PRO A 362 -11.53 8.47 -13.17
CA PRO A 362 -11.93 7.53 -12.12
C PRO A 362 -11.26 6.17 -12.33
N ILE A 363 -10.88 5.52 -11.22
CA ILE A 363 -10.32 4.16 -11.21
C ILE A 363 -11.51 3.23 -11.41
N LEU A 364 -12.03 3.17 -12.63
CA LEU A 364 -13.33 2.57 -12.93
C LEU A 364 -13.26 1.04 -12.82
N MET A 365 -13.32 0.52 -11.59
CA MET A 365 -13.85 -0.81 -11.33
C MET A 365 -15.31 -0.80 -11.75
N SER A 366 -15.59 -1.42 -12.89
CA SER A 366 -16.95 -1.65 -13.39
C SER A 366 -17.44 -3.02 -12.97
N ASP A 367 -18.77 -3.23 -12.98
CA ASP A 367 -19.38 -4.55 -12.81
C ASP A 367 -18.73 -5.57 -13.76
N ARG A 368 -18.44 -5.14 -15.00
CA ARG A 368 -17.74 -5.94 -16.01
C ARG A 368 -16.32 -6.32 -15.60
N LEU A 369 -15.56 -5.42 -14.98
CA LEU A 369 -14.20 -5.71 -14.50
C LEU A 369 -14.24 -6.69 -13.31
N LEU A 370 -15.16 -6.47 -12.37
CA LEU A 370 -15.38 -7.39 -11.25
C LEU A 370 -15.82 -8.78 -11.75
N ASP A 371 -16.70 -8.85 -12.74
CA ASP A 371 -17.11 -10.09 -13.40
C ASP A 371 -15.96 -10.75 -14.18
N GLN A 372 -15.04 -9.98 -14.77
CA GLN A 372 -13.85 -10.52 -15.41
C GLN A 372 -12.91 -11.19 -14.40
N PHE A 373 -12.81 -10.67 -13.17
CA PHE A 373 -12.09 -11.38 -12.10
C PHE A 373 -12.76 -12.74 -11.82
N HIS A 374 -14.09 -12.78 -11.74
CA HIS A 374 -14.86 -14.03 -11.60
C HIS A 374 -14.63 -15.02 -12.72
N LEU A 375 -14.64 -14.57 -13.96
CA LEU A 375 -14.44 -15.43 -15.12
C LEU A 375 -13.01 -15.96 -15.19
N THR A 376 -12.02 -15.14 -14.84
CA THR A 376 -10.61 -15.54 -14.75
C THR A 376 -10.43 -16.62 -13.68
N LEU A 377 -11.05 -16.45 -12.51
CA LEU A 377 -11.10 -17.45 -11.45
C LEU A 377 -11.68 -18.78 -11.94
N ARG A 378 -12.84 -18.72 -12.61
CA ARG A 378 -13.51 -19.91 -13.18
C ARG A 378 -12.69 -20.63 -14.23
N ARG A 379 -11.92 -19.91 -15.04
CA ARG A 379 -11.07 -20.53 -16.07
C ARG A 379 -9.94 -21.32 -15.42
N ARG A 380 -9.23 -20.72 -14.46
CA ARG A 380 -8.17 -21.38 -13.70
C ARG A 380 -8.70 -22.58 -12.92
N ALA A 381 -9.92 -22.46 -12.38
CA ALA A 381 -10.62 -23.58 -11.74
C ALA A 381 -10.69 -24.82 -12.63
N ARG A 382 -11.06 -24.60 -13.91
CA ARG A 382 -11.21 -25.68 -14.88
C ARG A 382 -9.87 -26.22 -15.36
N GLU A 383 -8.87 -25.35 -15.49
CA GLU A 383 -7.50 -25.75 -15.88
C GLU A 383 -6.85 -26.62 -14.79
N ALA A 384 -6.95 -26.24 -13.51
CA ALA A 384 -6.43 -27.04 -12.41
C ALA A 384 -7.13 -28.41 -12.27
N LEU A 385 -8.46 -28.46 -12.47
CA LEU A 385 -9.21 -29.72 -12.50
C LEU A 385 -8.87 -30.60 -13.72
N ALA A 386 -8.47 -29.99 -14.84
CA ALA A 386 -8.04 -30.72 -16.04
C ALA A 386 -6.60 -31.25 -15.91
N GLU A 387 -5.74 -30.56 -15.14
CA GLU A 387 -4.37 -31.02 -14.83
C GLU A 387 -4.36 -32.17 -13.81
N ASP A 388 -5.27 -32.17 -12.82
CA ASP A 388 -5.42 -33.27 -11.86
C ASP A 388 -6.15 -34.50 -12.44
N GLY A 389 -6.95 -34.33 -13.51
CA GLY A 389 -7.71 -35.41 -14.16
C GLY A 389 -6.94 -36.18 -15.25
N GLY A 390 -5.66 -35.88 -15.45
CA GLY A 390 -4.82 -36.49 -16.49
C GLY A 390 -4.02 -37.70 -16.01
N GLY A 391 -4.68 -38.75 -15.51
CA GLY A 391 -3.98 -39.98 -15.15
C GLY A 391 -4.88 -41.11 -14.66
N GLY A 392 -5.19 -42.06 -15.54
CA GLY A 392 -5.63 -43.42 -15.19
C GLY A 392 -7.07 -43.75 -15.55
N ASP A 393 -7.27 -44.34 -16.73
CA ASP A 393 -8.38 -45.27 -16.97
C ASP A 393 -8.13 -46.52 -16.11
N GLU A 394 -9.10 -46.92 -15.25
CA GLU A 394 -9.45 -48.33 -14.99
C GLU A 394 -10.65 -48.48 -14.02
N GLU A 395 -11.67 -49.19 -14.52
CA GLU A 395 -12.72 -50.04 -13.92
C GLU A 395 -13.54 -49.64 -12.67
N GLU A 396 -14.87 -49.69 -12.87
CA GLU A 396 -15.93 -49.70 -11.85
C GLU A 396 -15.87 -50.96 -10.97
N ASP A 397 -15.81 -50.78 -9.64
CA ASP A 397 -16.43 -51.73 -8.71
C ASP A 397 -17.10 -51.01 -7.53
N SER A 398 -18.23 -51.58 -7.15
CA SER A 398 -19.27 -51.09 -6.26
C SER A 398 -18.98 -51.41 -4.79
N THR A 399 -18.85 -50.39 -3.93
CA THR A 399 -19.10 -50.47 -2.48
C THR A 399 -19.37 -49.07 -1.90
N PRO A 400 -20.23 -48.92 -0.87
CA PRO A 400 -20.66 -47.60 -0.40
C PRO A 400 -19.69 -47.02 0.64
N PRO A 401 -19.31 -45.72 0.59
CA PRO A 401 -18.67 -45.06 1.72
C PRO A 401 -19.77 -44.39 2.58
N GLY A 402 -19.78 -44.43 3.90
CA GLY A 402 -18.64 -44.39 4.81
C GLY A 402 -18.29 -42.92 5.08
N ASN A 403 -18.80 -42.37 6.19
CA ASN A 403 -18.59 -40.98 6.62
C ASN A 403 -17.11 -40.58 6.60
N GLY A 404 -16.72 -39.73 5.64
CA GLY A 404 -15.39 -39.14 5.59
C GLY A 404 -15.03 -38.55 4.23
N ALA A 405 -15.46 -37.33 3.94
CA ALA A 405 -14.84 -36.44 2.94
C ALA A 405 -15.47 -35.04 3.00
N VAL A 406 -14.80 -34.07 3.62
CA VAL A 406 -15.08 -32.64 3.43
C VAL A 406 -13.76 -31.94 3.11
N ASN A 407 -13.16 -32.31 1.99
CA ASN A 407 -12.00 -31.63 1.39
C ASN A 407 -12.36 -31.28 -0.06
N GLY A 408 -13.23 -30.29 -0.24
CA GLY A 408 -13.46 -29.67 -1.53
C GLY A 408 -12.47 -28.53 -1.74
N THR A 409 -11.81 -28.47 -2.91
CA THR A 409 -10.98 -27.33 -3.29
C THR A 409 -11.84 -26.06 -3.43
N LEU A 410 -11.24 -24.88 -3.26
CA LEU A 410 -11.86 -23.55 -3.50
C LEU A 410 -12.65 -23.52 -4.83
N LEU A 411 -12.10 -24.22 -5.83
CA LEU A 411 -12.62 -24.38 -7.18
C LEU A 411 -13.85 -25.28 -7.27
N GLN A 412 -13.88 -26.36 -6.49
CA GLN A 412 -14.99 -27.31 -6.46
C GLN A 412 -16.20 -26.72 -5.73
N GLN A 413 -15.99 -25.88 -4.72
CA GLN A 413 -17.07 -25.18 -4.01
C GLN A 413 -17.64 -24.01 -4.83
N ALA A 414 -16.81 -23.28 -5.59
CA ALA A 414 -17.28 -22.31 -6.59
C ALA A 414 -18.13 -22.97 -7.71
N ALA A 415 -17.85 -24.25 -8.02
CA ALA A 415 -18.67 -25.06 -8.91
C ALA A 415 -19.94 -25.61 -8.24
N THR A 416 -19.89 -25.97 -6.95
CA THR A 416 -21.02 -26.56 -6.20
C THR A 416 -22.10 -25.53 -5.89
N ALA A 417 -21.74 -24.29 -5.57
CA ALA A 417 -22.68 -23.18 -5.44
C ALA A 417 -23.50 -22.93 -6.72
N ALA A 418 -22.98 -23.35 -7.89
CA ALA A 418 -23.67 -23.25 -9.18
C ALA A 418 -24.63 -24.42 -9.46
N VAL A 419 -24.51 -25.57 -8.78
CA VAL A 419 -25.41 -26.72 -8.95
C VAL A 419 -26.71 -26.50 -8.19
N THR A 420 -26.65 -25.90 -7.00
CA THR A 420 -27.83 -25.59 -6.18
C THR A 420 -28.79 -24.61 -6.89
N THR A 421 -28.26 -23.73 -7.75
CA THR A 421 -29.07 -22.79 -8.58
C THR A 421 -29.78 -23.47 -9.76
N ARG A 422 -29.35 -24.66 -10.20
CA ARG A 422 -30.03 -25.39 -11.30
C ARG A 422 -31.26 -26.15 -10.83
N LEU A 423 -31.35 -26.50 -9.54
CA LEU A 423 -32.46 -27.31 -9.01
C LEU A 423 -33.68 -26.49 -8.59
N SER A 424 -33.59 -25.15 -8.54
CA SER A 424 -34.74 -24.27 -8.27
C SER A 424 -35.47 -23.77 -9.52
N ASN A 425 -35.01 -24.13 -10.73
CA ASN A 425 -35.63 -23.71 -11.99
C ASN A 425 -36.14 -24.92 -12.80
N THR A 426 -37.19 -25.54 -12.31
CA THR A 426 -38.15 -26.29 -13.15
C THR A 426 -39.56 -25.78 -12.90
N SER A 427 -39.77 -24.48 -13.17
CA SER A 427 -41.10 -23.94 -13.42
C SER A 427 -40.97 -22.73 -14.34
N THR A 428 -41.53 -22.90 -15.53
CA THR A 428 -41.60 -21.98 -16.65
C THR A 428 -42.23 -20.63 -16.27
N ASP A 429 -41.49 -19.52 -16.40
CA ASP A 429 -41.99 -18.31 -17.08
C ASP A 429 -40.85 -17.32 -17.38
N GLY A 430 -41.01 -16.56 -18.47
CA GLY A 430 -40.01 -15.66 -19.04
C GLY A 430 -39.76 -14.39 -18.22
N GLY A 431 -38.50 -14.17 -17.85
CA GLY A 431 -38.01 -12.92 -17.29
C GLY A 431 -36.55 -13.08 -16.90
N ALA A 432 -35.65 -12.32 -17.52
CA ALA A 432 -34.24 -12.31 -17.14
C ALA A 432 -34.08 -11.73 -15.74
N LYS A 433 -34.16 -12.58 -14.70
CA LYS A 433 -33.76 -12.23 -13.34
C LYS A 433 -32.24 -12.08 -13.31
N THR A 434 -31.77 -10.85 -13.27
CA THR A 434 -30.44 -10.52 -12.79
C THR A 434 -30.34 -11.06 -11.36
N THR A 435 -29.50 -12.06 -11.13
CA THR A 435 -29.23 -12.57 -9.79
C THR A 435 -28.46 -11.48 -9.04
N THR A 436 -29.16 -10.67 -8.25
CA THR A 436 -28.56 -9.67 -7.37
C THR A 436 -27.80 -10.40 -6.26
N ASP A 437 -26.50 -10.15 -6.13
CA ASP A 437 -25.69 -10.67 -5.03
C ASP A 437 -26.32 -10.28 -3.68
N PRO A 438 -26.23 -11.12 -2.63
CA PRO A 438 -26.80 -10.81 -1.32
C PRO A 438 -26.17 -9.53 -0.77
N PRO A 439 -26.98 -8.63 -0.17
CA PRO A 439 -26.47 -7.37 0.36
C PRO A 439 -25.51 -7.63 1.55
N ASN A 440 -24.45 -6.83 1.66
CA ASN A 440 -23.36 -6.99 2.65
C ASN A 440 -23.08 -5.64 3.32
N SER A 441 -22.79 -5.64 4.62
CA SER A 441 -22.50 -4.43 5.40
C SER A 441 -21.28 -3.68 4.88
N HIS A 442 -20.32 -4.40 4.30
CA HIS A 442 -19.03 -3.92 3.82
C HIS A 442 -18.31 -3.05 4.87
N LEU A 443 -18.43 -3.38 6.16
CA LEU A 443 -17.92 -2.59 7.28
C LEU A 443 -16.45 -2.18 7.10
N SER A 444 -15.62 -3.07 6.55
CA SER A 444 -14.22 -2.79 6.25
C SER A 444 -13.98 -1.61 5.30
N LEU A 445 -14.88 -1.43 4.30
CA LEU A 445 -14.83 -0.35 3.30
C LEU A 445 -15.45 0.93 3.86
N LEU A 446 -16.55 0.81 4.61
CA LEU A 446 -17.13 1.94 5.31
C LEU A 446 -16.11 2.56 6.29
N ALA A 447 -15.40 1.71 7.03
CA ALA A 447 -14.39 2.12 8.00
C ALA A 447 -13.19 2.83 7.37
N ILE A 448 -12.72 2.41 6.18
CA ILE A 448 -11.57 3.09 5.56
C ILE A 448 -11.95 4.47 5.02
N VAL A 449 -13.12 4.60 4.40
CA VAL A 449 -13.57 5.89 3.87
C VAL A 449 -13.87 6.86 5.02
N ASP A 450 -14.49 6.38 6.10
CA ASP A 450 -14.68 7.16 7.34
C ASP A 450 -13.33 7.59 7.94
N SER A 451 -12.34 6.68 7.98
CA SER A 451 -11.00 7.00 8.46
C SER A 451 -10.29 8.03 7.58
N TRP A 452 -10.43 7.97 6.25
CA TRP A 452 -9.86 8.98 5.35
C TRP A 452 -10.50 10.34 5.56
N ALA A 453 -11.83 10.40 5.73
CA ALA A 453 -12.56 11.63 6.02
C ALA A 453 -12.07 12.25 7.34
N HIS A 454 -11.99 11.47 8.41
CA HIS A 454 -11.54 11.92 9.73
C HIS A 454 -10.10 12.48 9.72
N LEU A 455 -9.21 11.86 8.95
CA LEU A 455 -7.80 12.27 8.88
C LEU A 455 -7.52 13.29 7.78
N SER A 456 -8.56 13.73 7.04
CA SER A 456 -8.41 14.60 5.86
C SER A 456 -7.41 14.05 4.85
N ILE A 457 -7.42 12.74 4.64
CA ILE A 457 -6.54 12.04 3.68
C ILE A 457 -7.23 12.06 2.31
N ASP A 458 -6.49 12.50 1.29
CA ASP A 458 -6.89 12.37 -0.11
C ASP A 458 -6.29 11.07 -0.70
N PRO A 459 -7.07 9.98 -0.82
CA PRO A 459 -6.56 8.69 -1.29
C PRO A 459 -6.09 8.75 -2.75
N TYR A 460 -6.66 9.62 -3.59
CA TYR A 460 -6.26 9.77 -4.99
C TYR A 460 -4.91 10.49 -5.12
N ALA A 461 -4.70 11.53 -4.31
CA ALA A 461 -3.39 12.19 -4.24
C ALA A 461 -2.31 11.18 -3.81
N HIS A 462 -2.57 10.39 -2.77
CA HIS A 462 -1.63 9.36 -2.33
C HIS A 462 -1.40 8.27 -3.39
N LEU A 463 -2.44 7.87 -4.13
CA LEU A 463 -2.31 6.91 -5.23
C LEU A 463 -1.44 7.46 -6.37
N SER A 464 -1.57 8.74 -6.73
CA SER A 464 -0.75 9.37 -7.77
C SER A 464 0.74 9.40 -7.42
N LEU A 465 1.04 9.53 -6.13
CA LEU A 465 2.41 9.58 -5.59
C LEU A 465 3.00 8.16 -5.43
N ALA A 466 2.25 7.26 -4.80
CA ALA A 466 2.70 5.93 -4.40
C ALA A 466 1.69 4.84 -4.84
N ALA A 467 1.61 4.62 -6.16
CA ALA A 467 0.69 3.66 -6.75
C ALA A 467 1.13 2.21 -6.48
N THR A 468 0.69 1.62 -5.36
CA THR A 468 0.80 0.17 -5.19
C THR A 468 -0.41 -0.52 -5.84
N PRO A 469 -0.24 -1.69 -6.49
CA PRO A 469 -1.37 -2.40 -7.10
C PRO A 469 -2.46 -2.76 -6.08
N LEU A 470 -2.07 -3.08 -4.85
CA LEU A 470 -2.98 -3.44 -3.76
C LEU A 470 -3.80 -2.23 -3.30
N PHE A 471 -3.16 -1.06 -3.11
CA PHE A 471 -3.87 0.17 -2.74
C PHE A 471 -4.80 0.65 -3.85
N ARG A 472 -4.39 0.53 -5.11
CA ARG A 472 -5.25 0.86 -6.26
C ARG A 472 -6.51 0.01 -6.27
N LEU A 473 -6.39 -1.30 -6.08
CA LEU A 473 -7.54 -2.20 -5.98
C LEU A 473 -8.45 -1.82 -4.80
N TRP A 474 -7.84 -1.50 -3.65
CA TRP A 474 -8.55 -1.11 -2.44
C TRP A 474 -9.36 0.19 -2.59
N ILE A 475 -8.77 1.24 -3.18
CA ILE A 475 -9.51 2.45 -3.53
C ILE A 475 -10.59 2.12 -4.56
N GLY A 476 -10.27 1.33 -5.59
CA GLY A 476 -11.23 0.99 -6.65
C GLY A 476 -12.50 0.33 -6.12
N VAL A 477 -12.40 -0.64 -5.19
CA VAL A 477 -13.58 -1.24 -4.57
C VAL A 477 -14.31 -0.31 -3.60
N SER A 478 -13.57 0.58 -2.92
CA SER A 478 -14.17 1.61 -2.05
C SER A 478 -14.97 2.62 -2.87
N GLU A 479 -14.37 3.15 -3.94
CA GLU A 479 -15.01 4.05 -4.90
C GLU A 479 -16.23 3.39 -5.55
N TYR A 480 -16.13 2.11 -5.95
CA TYR A 480 -17.23 1.37 -6.54
C TYR A 480 -18.44 1.17 -5.59
N LEU A 481 -18.20 0.98 -4.29
CA LEU A 481 -19.28 0.95 -3.30
C LEU A 481 -19.89 2.35 -3.11
N PHE A 482 -19.04 3.36 -2.94
CA PHE A 482 -19.46 4.71 -2.58
C PHE A 482 -20.02 5.52 -3.76
N ARG A 483 -19.72 5.17 -5.01
CA ARG A 483 -20.24 5.90 -6.18
C ARG A 483 -21.75 5.88 -6.29
N SER A 484 -22.39 4.76 -5.95
CA SER A 484 -23.84 4.61 -6.08
C SER A 484 -24.54 4.78 -4.74
N PRO A 485 -25.35 5.83 -4.55
CA PRO A 485 -26.15 6.02 -3.34
C PRO A 485 -27.03 4.81 -3.04
N THR A 486 -27.55 4.13 -4.07
CA THR A 486 -28.37 2.93 -3.91
C THR A 486 -27.58 1.79 -3.30
N ARG A 487 -26.38 1.52 -3.82
CA ARG A 487 -25.49 0.45 -3.32
C ARG A 487 -25.02 0.75 -1.90
N LEU A 488 -24.71 2.02 -1.61
CA LEU A 488 -24.26 2.47 -0.30
C LEU A 488 -25.37 2.39 0.77
N ARG A 489 -26.61 2.79 0.43
CA ARG A 489 -27.78 2.63 1.30
C ARG A 489 -28.10 1.16 1.53
N ALA A 490 -28.01 0.31 0.50
CA ALA A 490 -28.19 -1.13 0.64
C ALA A 490 -27.17 -1.74 1.62
N ALA A 491 -25.91 -1.31 1.60
CA ALA A 491 -24.90 -1.74 2.56
C ALA A 491 -25.21 -1.27 3.99
N CYS A 492 -25.66 -0.02 4.18
CA CYS A 492 -26.09 0.47 5.48
C CYS A 492 -27.30 -0.31 6.01
N SER A 493 -28.28 -0.58 5.16
CA SER A 493 -29.47 -1.34 5.52
C SER A 493 -29.12 -2.80 5.87
N ALA A 494 -28.22 -3.43 5.11
CA ALA A 494 -27.68 -4.75 5.43
C ALA A 494 -26.98 -4.79 6.78
N ALA A 495 -26.21 -3.74 7.10
CA ALA A 495 -25.49 -3.63 8.37
C ALA A 495 -26.42 -3.63 9.60
N ILE A 496 -27.65 -3.11 9.44
CA ILE A 496 -28.67 -3.06 10.51
C ILE A 496 -29.55 -4.32 10.52
N HIS A 497 -30.05 -4.73 9.36
CA HIS A 497 -31.15 -5.69 9.27
C HIS A 497 -30.70 -7.13 8.99
N MET A 498 -29.48 -7.33 8.49
CA MET A 498 -28.95 -8.67 8.22
C MET A 498 -28.09 -9.16 9.38
N SER A 499 -28.40 -10.36 9.84
CA SER A 499 -27.71 -10.99 10.98
C SER A 499 -26.54 -11.89 10.53
N GLU A 500 -26.54 -12.27 9.25
CA GLU A 500 -25.63 -13.23 8.63
C GLU A 500 -24.18 -12.76 8.68
N PHE A 501 -23.93 -11.45 8.61
CA PHE A 501 -22.58 -10.86 8.70
C PHE A 501 -22.22 -10.37 10.10
N ARG A 502 -23.16 -10.40 11.07
CA ARG A 502 -22.94 -9.76 12.39
C ARG A 502 -21.84 -10.43 13.20
N ALA A 503 -21.70 -11.75 13.09
CA ALA A 503 -20.60 -12.49 13.71
C ALA A 503 -19.25 -12.08 13.11
N ASP A 504 -19.14 -12.05 11.78
CA ASP A 504 -17.92 -11.64 11.09
C ASP A 504 -17.58 -10.16 11.31
N ASP A 505 -18.58 -9.27 11.35
CA ASP A 505 -18.41 -7.85 11.67
C ASP A 505 -17.92 -7.65 13.11
N THR A 506 -18.41 -8.46 14.05
CA THR A 506 -17.94 -8.46 15.45
C THR A 506 -16.46 -8.85 15.52
N GLU A 507 -16.10 -9.99 14.93
CA GLU A 507 -14.72 -10.48 14.90
C GLU A 507 -13.80 -9.52 14.15
N PHE A 508 -14.30 -8.87 13.09
CA PHE A 508 -13.57 -7.85 12.35
C PHE A 508 -13.22 -6.63 13.21
N VAL A 509 -14.17 -6.10 13.99
CA VAL A 509 -13.91 -4.97 14.90
C VAL A 509 -12.95 -5.35 16.01
N VAL A 510 -13.08 -6.56 16.58
CA VAL A 510 -12.14 -7.09 17.58
C VAL A 510 -10.74 -7.23 16.99
N ALA A 511 -10.63 -7.80 15.79
CA ALA A 511 -9.38 -7.95 15.07
C ALA A 511 -8.73 -6.60 14.72
N ALA A 512 -9.50 -5.63 14.22
CA ALA A 512 -9.02 -4.29 13.87
C ALA A 512 -8.42 -3.58 15.10
N ARG A 513 -9.09 -3.66 16.25
CA ARG A 513 -8.55 -3.16 17.51
C ARG A 513 -7.29 -3.90 17.94
N GLY A 514 -7.25 -5.23 17.77
CA GLY A 514 -6.08 -6.05 18.08
C GLY A 514 -4.85 -5.69 17.24
N TRP A 515 -5.02 -5.42 15.95
CA TRP A 515 -3.96 -4.96 15.06
C TRP A 515 -3.53 -3.53 15.38
N ALA A 516 -4.47 -2.62 15.67
CA ALA A 516 -4.15 -1.28 16.12
C ALA A 516 -3.32 -1.28 17.40
N GLN A 517 -3.66 -2.11 18.38
CA GLN A 517 -2.87 -2.29 19.61
C GLN A 517 -1.48 -2.85 19.32
N ALA A 518 -1.37 -3.86 18.45
CA ALA A 518 -0.07 -4.41 18.06
C ALA A 518 0.83 -3.32 17.44
N VAL A 519 0.26 -2.44 16.63
CA VAL A 519 0.97 -1.31 16.01
C VAL A 519 1.31 -0.21 17.02
N GLN A 520 0.38 0.15 17.89
CA GLN A 520 0.54 1.20 18.89
C GLN A 520 1.62 0.84 19.92
N PHE A 521 1.58 -0.37 20.47
CA PHE A 521 2.51 -0.81 21.51
C PHE A 521 3.83 -1.35 20.96
N GLY A 522 3.87 -1.75 19.68
CA GLY A 522 5.07 -2.33 19.08
C GLY A 522 6.12 -1.32 18.62
N GLY A 523 5.83 -0.01 18.59
CA GLY A 523 6.72 0.99 18.01
C GLY A 523 7.32 2.05 18.95
N GLY A 524 6.96 2.10 20.23
CA GLY A 524 7.41 3.17 21.15
C GLY A 524 8.93 3.19 21.41
N GLU A 525 9.48 4.36 21.79
CA GLU A 525 10.82 4.44 22.39
C GLU A 525 10.78 3.69 23.73
N GLY A 526 11.43 2.53 23.78
CA GLY A 526 11.22 1.51 24.81
C GLY A 526 10.71 0.17 24.26
N GLY A 527 10.55 0.05 22.94
CA GLY A 527 10.15 -1.14 22.20
C GLY A 527 10.96 -2.37 22.58
N GLY A 528 10.50 -3.08 23.60
CA GLY A 528 10.94 -4.43 23.87
C GLY A 528 10.60 -5.32 22.67
N VAL A 529 11.37 -6.41 22.55
CA VAL A 529 11.20 -7.52 21.62
C VAL A 529 9.71 -7.94 21.43
N GLY A 530 8.85 -7.69 22.41
CA GLY A 530 7.42 -7.99 22.38
C GLY A 530 6.59 -7.35 21.27
N GLY A 531 6.98 -6.20 20.71
CA GLY A 531 6.20 -5.53 19.63
C GLY A 531 6.19 -6.30 18.32
N PHE A 532 7.38 -6.61 17.82
CA PHE A 532 7.57 -7.43 16.62
C PHE A 532 7.10 -8.87 16.85
N GLU A 533 7.33 -9.45 18.04
CA GLU A 533 6.85 -10.79 18.37
C GLU A 533 5.32 -10.87 18.44
N LEU A 534 4.65 -9.85 18.99
CA LEU A 534 3.17 -9.80 19.00
C LEU A 534 2.61 -9.70 17.58
N TYR A 535 3.21 -8.85 16.73
CA TYR A 535 2.82 -8.73 15.33
C TYR A 535 3.04 -10.06 14.60
N ARG A 536 4.21 -10.68 14.78
CA ARG A 536 4.57 -11.98 14.22
C ARG A 536 3.59 -13.06 14.63
N TRP A 537 3.33 -13.18 15.94
CA TRP A 537 2.41 -14.17 16.47
C TRP A 537 1.02 -14.02 15.84
N ARG A 538 0.43 -12.81 15.85
CA ARG A 538 -0.87 -12.55 15.21
C ARG A 538 -0.88 -12.91 13.72
N PHE A 539 0.20 -12.55 13.01
CA PHE A 539 0.32 -12.82 11.58
C PHE A 539 0.41 -14.33 11.31
N GLU A 540 1.39 -15.01 11.91
CA GLU A 540 1.68 -16.43 11.66
C GLU A 540 0.55 -17.33 12.17
N ASP A 541 -0.15 -16.94 13.22
CA ASP A 541 -1.30 -17.66 13.76
C ASP A 541 -2.50 -17.64 12.81
N THR A 542 -2.79 -16.50 12.20
CA THR A 542 -3.80 -16.41 11.14
C THR A 542 -3.30 -17.05 9.83
N ALA A 543 -2.05 -16.85 9.45
CA ALA A 543 -1.48 -17.43 8.23
C ALA A 543 -1.55 -18.96 8.23
N ARG A 544 -1.33 -19.61 9.39
CA ARG A 544 -1.44 -21.07 9.54
C ARG A 544 -2.82 -21.61 9.14
N PHE A 545 -3.89 -20.85 9.39
CA PHE A 545 -5.26 -21.25 9.03
C PHE A 545 -5.51 -21.26 7.50
N PHE A 546 -4.82 -20.39 6.76
CA PHE A 546 -4.97 -20.26 5.30
C PHE A 546 -3.87 -20.97 4.49
N LYS A 547 -2.92 -21.65 5.17
CA LYS A 547 -1.70 -22.19 4.56
C LYS A 547 -1.97 -23.05 3.32
N ASP A 548 -2.98 -23.92 3.41
CA ASP A 548 -3.34 -24.87 2.34
C ASP A 548 -4.08 -24.22 1.16
N ARG A 549 -4.19 -22.89 1.14
CA ARG A 549 -4.84 -22.11 0.08
C ARG A 549 -3.90 -21.09 -0.56
N PHE A 550 -2.67 -20.95 -0.08
CA PHE A 550 -1.75 -19.91 -0.55
C PHE A 550 -1.29 -20.12 -1.99
N ASP A 551 -1.01 -21.35 -2.42
CA ASP A 551 -0.51 -21.60 -3.78
C ASP A 551 -1.57 -21.20 -4.83
N GLU A 552 -2.81 -21.63 -4.60
CA GLU A 552 -3.95 -21.26 -5.43
C GLU A 552 -4.19 -19.74 -5.42
N ALA A 553 -4.23 -19.13 -4.23
CA ALA A 553 -4.48 -17.71 -4.08
C ALA A 553 -3.38 -16.83 -4.71
N ASN A 554 -2.13 -17.28 -4.66
CA ASN A 554 -1.01 -16.57 -5.29
C ASN A 554 -1.14 -16.56 -6.82
N ALA A 555 -1.51 -17.69 -7.42
CA ALA A 555 -1.74 -17.79 -8.86
C ALA A 555 -2.88 -16.86 -9.30
N VAL A 556 -3.99 -16.89 -8.57
CA VAL A 556 -5.16 -16.02 -8.81
C VAL A 556 -4.81 -14.54 -8.65
N GLY A 557 -4.17 -14.18 -7.54
CA GLY A 557 -3.81 -12.80 -7.24
C GLY A 557 -2.86 -12.21 -8.28
N ALA A 558 -1.98 -13.02 -8.87
CA ALA A 558 -1.11 -12.60 -9.97
C ALA A 558 -1.92 -12.25 -11.23
N GLU A 559 -2.92 -13.04 -11.61
CA GLU A 559 -3.77 -12.77 -12.78
C GLU A 559 -4.67 -11.54 -12.58
N MET A 560 -5.26 -11.37 -11.40
CA MET A 560 -6.04 -10.16 -11.08
C MET A 560 -5.21 -8.89 -11.27
N LEU A 561 -3.96 -8.89 -10.82
CA LEU A 561 -3.07 -7.74 -11.02
C LEU A 561 -2.69 -7.52 -12.48
N LYS A 562 -2.56 -8.57 -13.29
CA LYS A 562 -2.33 -8.43 -14.73
C LYS A 562 -3.51 -7.74 -15.41
N VAL A 563 -4.74 -8.10 -15.09
CA VAL A 563 -5.95 -7.45 -15.63
C VAL A 563 -5.95 -5.95 -15.31
N VAL A 564 -5.63 -5.59 -14.06
CA VAL A 564 -5.52 -4.18 -13.63
C VAL A 564 -4.39 -3.44 -14.36
N ALA A 565 -3.27 -4.12 -14.64
CA ALA A 565 -2.15 -3.54 -15.38
C ALA A 565 -2.45 -3.34 -16.87
N VAL A 566 -3.20 -4.26 -17.50
CA VAL A 566 -3.62 -4.16 -18.92
C VAL A 566 -4.64 -3.03 -19.10
N ASP A 567 -5.61 -2.90 -18.20
CA ASP A 567 -6.60 -1.82 -18.23
C ASP A 567 -5.93 -0.43 -18.16
N GLN A 568 -4.86 -0.30 -17.37
CA GLN A 568 -4.04 0.92 -17.32
C GLN A 568 -3.36 1.27 -18.66
N GLN A 569 -2.86 0.26 -19.39
CA GLN A 569 -2.23 0.48 -20.70
C GLN A 569 -3.26 0.85 -21.77
N GLY A 570 -4.47 0.27 -21.70
CA GLY A 570 -5.58 0.57 -22.62
C GLY A 570 -6.14 1.98 -22.43
N GLN A 571 -6.32 2.43 -21.18
CA GLN A 571 -6.78 3.79 -20.88
C GLN A 571 -5.75 4.86 -21.26
N GLY A 572 -4.45 4.57 -21.11
CA GLY A 572 -3.38 5.47 -21.55
C GLY A 572 -3.32 5.70 -23.06
N GLN A 573 -3.67 4.70 -23.88
CA GLN A 573 -3.70 4.84 -25.36
C GLN A 573 -4.94 5.57 -25.87
N ALA A 574 -6.07 5.48 -25.17
CA ALA A 574 -7.32 6.15 -25.53
C ALA A 574 -7.27 7.68 -25.31
N VAL A 575 -6.38 8.17 -24.44
CA VAL A 575 -6.19 9.61 -24.17
C VAL A 575 -5.23 10.27 -25.17
N THR A 576 -4.45 9.48 -25.90
CA THR A 576 -3.50 9.95 -26.94
C THR A 576 -4.05 9.95 -28.37
N LYS A 577 -5.31 9.58 -28.57
CA LYS A 577 -6.05 9.73 -29.83
C LYS A 577 -7.15 10.76 -29.64
#